data_AF-A0A971UUG0-F1
#
_entry.id   AF-A0A971UUG0-F1
#
_cell.length_a   1.000
_cell.length_b   1.000
_cell.length_c   1.000
_cell.angle_alpha   90.00
_cell.angle_beta   90.00
_cell.angle_gamma   90.00
#
_symmetry.space_group_name_H-M   'P 1'
#
loop_
_entity.id
_entity.type
_entity.pdbx_description
1 polymer ?
#
loop_
_entity_poly.entity_id
_entity_poly.type
_entity_poly.pdbx_seq_one_letter_code
_entity_poly.pdbx_strand_id
1 'polypeptide(L)' 'MIIGIPKEIKKNEYRVACTPSGVKEIVANGHQVLVEKGAGLGSGFSDREYEEEGATIVDTAEELYEKSHLIYKVKEILPE' A
#
# COMPACT_ATOMS: atom_id res chain seq x y z
N MET A 1 12.42 -7.89 0.85
CA MET A 1 11.86 -7.37 2.11
C MET A 1 10.36 -7.17 1.96
N ILE A 2 9.63 -6.91 3.06
CA ILE A 2 8.19 -6.63 3.03
C ILE A 2 7.98 -5.11 3.04
N ILE A 3 7.32 -4.59 2.01
CA ILE A 3 7.00 -3.17 1.85
C ILE A 3 5.49 -2.99 2.02
N GLY A 4 5.09 -2.14 2.96
CA GLY A 4 3.71 -1.83 3.25
C GLY A 4 3.26 -0.51 2.64
N ILE A 5 2.12 -0.52 1.94
CA ILE A 5 1.45 0.66 1.39
C ILE A 5 0.10 0.81 2.10
N PRO A 6 0.04 1.59 3.19
CA PRO A 6 -1.21 1.82 3.91
C PRO A 6 -2.08 2.86 3.20
N LYS A 7 -3.35 2.87 3.55
CA LYS A 7 -4.30 3.90 3.13
C LYS A 7 -3.92 5.25 3.76
N GLU A 8 -4.11 6.32 3.01
CA GLU A 8 -3.95 7.66 3.57
C GLU A 8 -5.17 8.07 4.39
N ILE A 9 -4.90 8.53 5.62
CA ILE A 9 -5.94 8.93 6.58
C ILE A 9 -6.04 10.45 6.73
N LYS A 10 -5.11 11.21 6.14
CA LYS A 10 -5.14 12.67 6.20
C LYS A 10 -6.34 13.19 5.40
N LYS A 11 -7.10 14.12 5.99
CA LYS A 11 -8.26 14.74 5.33
C LYS A 11 -7.87 15.33 3.97
N ASN A 12 -8.68 15.04 2.95
CA ASN A 12 -8.48 15.45 1.55
C ASN A 12 -7.20 14.91 0.90
N GLU A 13 -6.59 13.86 1.45
CA GLU A 13 -5.55 13.09 0.77
C GLU A 13 -6.18 11.87 0.11
N TYR A 14 -6.10 11.81 -1.21
CA TYR A 14 -6.67 10.72 -2.03
C TYR A 14 -5.59 9.95 -2.79
N ARG A 15 -4.32 10.40 -2.70
CA ARG A 15 -3.20 9.73 -3.34
C ARG A 15 -2.82 8.46 -2.58
N VAL A 16 -2.16 7.57 -3.30
CA VAL A 16 -1.48 6.39 -2.77
C VAL A 16 0.00 6.46 -3.16
N ALA A 17 0.88 5.95 -2.32
CA ALA A 17 2.32 6.08 -2.51
C ALA A 17 2.85 5.26 -3.70
N CYS A 18 2.14 4.21 -4.10
CA CYS A 18 2.55 3.31 -5.17
C CYS A 18 1.34 2.88 -6.01
N THR A 19 1.49 2.94 -7.32
CA THR A 19 0.49 2.44 -8.29
C THR A 19 0.66 0.92 -8.49
N PRO A 20 -0.32 0.21 -9.08
CA PRO A 20 -0.17 -1.20 -9.44
C PRO A 20 1.08 -1.48 -10.29
N SER A 21 1.39 -0.60 -11.26
CA SER A 21 2.63 -0.73 -12.05
C SER A 21 3.90 -0.60 -11.20
N GLY A 22 3.90 0.25 -10.16
CA GLY A 22 5.02 0.33 -9.23
C GLY A 22 5.15 -0.92 -8.36
N VAL A 23 4.02 -1.50 -7.95
CA VAL A 23 3.98 -2.79 -7.23
C VAL A 23 4.59 -3.89 -8.07
N LYS A 24 4.22 -3.99 -9.36
CA LYS A 24 4.81 -4.95 -10.30
C LYS A 24 6.34 -4.93 -10.28
N GLU A 25 6.92 -3.73 -10.37
CA GLU A 25 8.38 -3.57 -10.37
C GLU A 25 9.00 -3.95 -9.03
N ILE A 26 8.38 -3.57 -7.91
CA ILE A 26 8.86 -3.94 -6.56
C ILE A 26 8.85 -5.46 -6.38
N VAL A 27 7.77 -6.12 -6.82
CA VAL A 27 7.64 -7.59 -6.78
C VAL A 27 8.66 -8.25 -7.70
N ALA A 28 8.86 -7.73 -8.91
CA ALA A 28 9.86 -8.23 -9.86
C ALA A 28 11.30 -8.14 -9.32
N ASN A 29 11.58 -7.19 -8.42
CA ASN A 29 12.86 -7.07 -7.71
C ASN A 29 12.96 -7.98 -6.46
N GLY A 30 12.03 -8.92 -6.26
CA GLY A 30 12.07 -9.92 -5.19
C GLY A 30 11.63 -9.39 -3.83
N HIS A 31 10.82 -8.33 -3.80
CA HIS A 31 10.20 -7.83 -2.56
C HIS A 31 8.75 -8.27 -2.47
N GLN A 32 8.23 -8.37 -1.25
CA GLN A 32 6.81 -8.59 -1.00
C GLN A 32 6.16 -7.24 -0.77
N VAL A 33 4.96 -7.07 -1.33
CA VAL A 33 4.19 -5.84 -1.17
C VAL A 33 2.89 -6.15 -0.44
N LEU A 34 2.66 -5.47 0.67
CA LEU A 34 1.37 -5.46 1.37
C LEU A 34 0.67 -4.14 1.07
N VAL A 35 -0.61 -4.20 0.72
CA VAL A 35 -1.44 -3.01 0.48
C VAL A 35 -2.64 -3.07 1.40
N GLU A 36 -2.89 -2.01 2.15
CA GLU A 36 -4.11 -1.93 2.96
C GLU A 36 -5.34 -1.87 2.04
N LYS A 37 -6.37 -2.64 2.38
CA LYS A 37 -7.64 -2.69 1.67
C LYS A 37 -8.19 -1.29 1.40
N GLY A 38 -8.41 -1.00 0.12
CA GLY A 38 -8.95 0.27 -0.35
C GLY A 38 -7.96 1.44 -0.35
N ALA A 39 -6.67 1.22 -0.15
CA ALA A 39 -5.65 2.28 -0.15
C ALA A 39 -5.59 3.05 -1.48
N GLY A 40 -5.76 2.35 -2.60
CA GLY A 40 -5.69 2.94 -3.94
C GLY A 40 -6.99 3.55 -4.46
N LEU A 41 -8.13 3.35 -3.78
CA LEU A 41 -9.45 3.74 -4.32
C LEU A 41 -9.56 5.24 -4.59
N GLY A 42 -8.97 6.07 -3.72
CA GLY A 42 -8.93 7.53 -3.93
C GLY A 42 -8.14 7.96 -5.18
N SER A 43 -7.24 7.10 -5.65
CA SER A 43 -6.43 7.29 -6.85
C SER A 43 -6.95 6.53 -8.07
N GLY A 44 -8.10 5.85 -7.95
CA GLY A 44 -8.71 5.09 -9.03
C GLY A 44 -8.14 3.68 -9.24
N PHE A 45 -7.39 3.14 -8.28
CA PHE A 45 -6.89 1.76 -8.32
C PHE A 45 -7.67 0.88 -7.36
N SER A 46 -8.22 -0.21 -7.87
CA SER A 46 -8.91 -1.24 -7.09
C SER A 46 -7.93 -2.18 -6.39
N ASP A 47 -8.36 -2.80 -5.30
CA ASP A 47 -7.57 -3.83 -4.60
C ASP A 47 -7.16 -4.97 -5.54
N ARG A 48 -8.06 -5.35 -6.45
CA ARG A 48 -7.82 -6.38 -7.46
C ARG A 48 -6.66 -6.04 -8.40
N GLU A 49 -6.50 -4.79 -8.80
CA GLU A 49 -5.38 -4.37 -9.65
C GLU A 49 -4.04 -4.54 -8.93
N TYR A 50 -4.00 -4.33 -7.61
CA TYR A 50 -2.80 -4.60 -6.81
C TYR A 50 -2.52 -6.10 -6.70
N GLU A 51 -3.54 -6.93 -6.47
CA GLU A 51 -3.41 -8.39 -6.41
C GLU A 51 -2.90 -8.96 -7.74
N GLU A 52 -3.44 -8.49 -8.87
CA GLU A 52 -3.03 -8.90 -10.22
C GLU A 52 -1.55 -8.60 -10.50
N GLU A 53 -0.97 -7.57 -9.86
CA GLU A 53 0.44 -7.21 -9.95
C GLU A 53 1.31 -7.81 -8.82
N GLY A 54 0.74 -8.69 -8.00
CA GLY A 54 1.47 -9.50 -7.02
C GLY A 54 1.56 -8.93 -5.61
N ALA A 55 0.80 -7.88 -5.27
CA ALA A 55 0.63 -7.46 -3.89
C ALA A 55 -0.32 -8.40 -3.13
N THR A 56 -0.16 -8.43 -1.81
CA THR A 56 -1.13 -9.04 -0.88
C THR A 56 -1.96 -7.93 -0.25
N ILE A 57 -3.28 -8.04 -0.35
CA ILE A 57 -4.20 -7.12 0.34
C ILE A 57 -4.32 -7.54 1.80
N VAL A 58 -4.21 -6.57 2.71
CA VAL A 58 -4.40 -6.76 4.16
C VAL A 58 -5.58 -5.92 4.62
N ASP A 59 -6.40 -6.46 5.52
CA ASP A 59 -7.67 -5.84 5.91
C ASP A 59 -7.48 -4.65 6.86
N THR A 60 -6.35 -4.56 7.57
CA THR A 60 -6.11 -3.52 8.58
C THR A 60 -4.75 -2.86 8.43
N ALA A 61 -4.69 -1.58 8.81
CA ALA A 61 -3.42 -0.86 8.89
C ALA A 61 -2.48 -1.48 9.94
N GLU A 62 -3.02 -1.91 11.09
CA GLU A 62 -2.24 -2.55 12.17
C GLU A 62 -1.44 -3.75 11.64
N GLU A 63 -2.11 -4.70 10.97
CA GLU A 63 -1.47 -5.85 10.35
C GLU A 63 -0.38 -5.45 9.34
N LEU A 64 -0.65 -4.40 8.54
CA LEU A 64 0.31 -3.89 7.57
C LEU A 64 1.57 -3.35 8.26
N TYR A 65 1.41 -2.54 9.30
CA TYR A 65 2.53 -1.95 10.05
C TYR A 65 3.34 -3.02 10.80
N GLU A 66 2.69 -4.03 11.39
CA GLU A 66 3.37 -5.11 12.09
C GLU A 66 4.23 -5.99 11.17
N LYS A 67 3.76 -6.28 9.95
CA LYS A 67 4.42 -7.18 9.00
C LYS A 67 5.46 -6.48 8.11
N SER A 68 5.38 -5.17 7.95
CA SER A 68 6.21 -4.45 6.99
C SER A 68 7.58 -4.08 7.55
N HIS A 69 8.62 -4.30 6.77
CA HIS A 69 9.98 -3.83 7.07
C HIS A 69 10.16 -2.35 6.68
N LEU A 70 9.41 -1.90 5.67
CA LEU A 70 9.43 -0.53 5.16
C LEU A 70 8.00 -0.08 4.87
N ILE A 71 7.65 1.12 5.32
CA ILE A 71 6.36 1.75 5.06
C ILE A 71 6.54 2.81 3.97
N TYR A 72 5.76 2.68 2.89
CA TYR A 72 5.78 3.62 1.78
C TYR A 72 4.47 4.43 1.76
N LYS A 73 4.58 5.72 2.10
CA LYS A 73 3.43 6.62 2.30
C LYS A 73 3.60 7.96 1.59
N VAL A 74 2.48 8.65 1.40
CA VAL A 74 2.42 10.00 0.80
C VAL A 74 2.64 11.07 1.86
N LYS A 75 1.98 10.94 3.01
CA LYS A 75 1.97 11.95 4.09
C LYS A 75 2.77 11.50 5.30
N GLU A 76 3.11 12.47 6.14
CA GLU A 76 3.72 12.26 7.44
C GLU A 76 2.88 11.31 8.31
N ILE A 77 3.55 10.63 9.25
CA ILE A 77 2.88 9.82 10.27
C ILE A 77 2.06 10.77 11.15
N LEU A 78 0.77 10.46 11.32
CA LEU A 78 -0.09 11.18 12.24
C LEU A 78 -0.07 10.48 13.61
N PRO A 79 -0.24 11.24 14.71
CA PRO A 79 -0.55 10.64 16.00
C PRO A 79 -1.82 9.80 15.91
N GLU A 80 -1.93 8.77 16.74
CA GLU A 80 -3.19 8.05 16.98
C GLU A 80 -4.30 9.00 17.43
#